data_AF-A0A7V6YII5-F1
#
_entry.id   AF-A0A7V6YII5-F1
#
_cell.length_a   1.000
_cell.length_b   1.000
_cell.length_c   1.000
_cell.angle_alpha   90.00
_cell.angle_beta   90.00
_cell.angle_gamma   90.00
#
_symmetry.space_group_name_H-M   'P 1'
#
loop_
_entity.id
_entity.type
_entity.pdbx_description
1 polymer ?
#
loop_
_entity_poly.entity_id
_entity_poly.type
_entity_poly.pdbx_seq_one_letter_code
_entity_poly.pdbx_strand_id
1 'polypeptide(L)'
;MIHLAIQKGYVPGALSISEAVELAEELGLPFSEVVIAEAMHEEGLSYDEVLDRVEAAFQHNLSAVEIGLTSGKSFLMGETARELAENDFAKKLVGDDFLNKALVYTLAAQIGNHAIGLQPCAGTGDACPYTGLFKAMGECYPREKTLKAAAAMLKVGTIFREGKVSTGCNMEGFGAGAAACAAALVELKGGRASAVERAVTLAISPTIANPCTPRVMVAGLCSTHICGAVLIGNLAAGLAVYTNIPVLVPADVMIAMAAEIHTVSAKHVVPVVNKYMRSFFKTNAAVEEYISLEVKRQEQALAAETVQGAREKMRELAGKANPIVKPFGQAVVGGSSQAVGSPTNAARVAHYLAKGTVTKVIVELYPELFARRGINLPGILMGACFGAHTGDGQMYHEVMDKVKAAGITVEVREVDEPQLQRITVFATEGHAMVESLNRGGGRIAIRSALPSTEEALAAAQALGIVVTD
;
A
#
# COMPACT_ATOMS: atom_id res chain seq x y z
N MET A 1 -14.68 -8.73 -30.59
CA MET A 1 -13.72 -8.82 -29.46
C MET A 1 -12.68 -9.91 -29.72
N ILE A 2 -13.02 -11.22 -29.71
CA ILE A 2 -12.06 -12.33 -29.85
C ILE A 2 -11.10 -12.21 -31.04
N HIS A 3 -11.61 -11.86 -32.21
CA HIS A 3 -10.77 -11.66 -33.40
C HIS A 3 -9.70 -10.56 -33.20
N LEU A 4 -10.06 -9.46 -32.53
CA LEU A 4 -9.12 -8.36 -32.24
C LEU A 4 -8.05 -8.81 -31.24
N ALA A 5 -8.43 -9.58 -30.22
CA ALA A 5 -7.49 -10.16 -29.25
C ALA A 5 -6.43 -11.03 -29.96
N ILE A 6 -6.87 -11.94 -30.84
CA ILE A 6 -5.98 -12.80 -31.62
C ILE A 6 -5.07 -11.97 -32.55
N GLN A 7 -5.60 -10.93 -33.19
CA GLN A 7 -4.80 -10.04 -34.05
C GLN A 7 -3.68 -9.32 -33.30
N LYS A 8 -3.88 -9.02 -32.02
CA LYS A 8 -2.86 -8.42 -31.15
C LYS A 8 -1.88 -9.44 -30.55
N GLY A 9 -2.10 -10.74 -30.79
CA GLY A 9 -1.32 -11.82 -30.19
C GLY A 9 -1.69 -12.12 -28.74
N TYR A 10 -2.83 -11.62 -28.26
CA TYR A 10 -3.36 -11.97 -26.93
C TYR A 10 -4.01 -13.35 -26.96
N VAL A 11 -4.10 -14.00 -25.80
CA VAL A 11 -4.70 -15.32 -25.65
C VAL A 11 -6.12 -15.18 -25.08
N PRO A 12 -7.18 -15.36 -25.90
CA PRO A 12 -8.55 -15.36 -25.38
C PRO A 12 -8.74 -16.43 -24.28
N GLY A 13 -9.40 -16.06 -23.19
CA GLY A 13 -9.54 -16.90 -21.99
C GLY A 13 -8.39 -16.74 -20.98
N ALA A 14 -7.32 -16.04 -21.36
CA ALA A 14 -6.17 -15.79 -20.49
C ALA A 14 -5.68 -14.33 -20.58
N LEU A 15 -6.60 -13.39 -20.83
CA LEU A 15 -6.25 -11.97 -20.93
C LEU A 15 -5.74 -11.45 -19.59
N SER A 16 -4.67 -10.66 -19.62
CA SER A 16 -4.26 -9.85 -18.47
C SER A 16 -5.25 -8.70 -18.21
N ILE A 17 -5.05 -7.95 -17.11
CA ILE A 17 -5.91 -6.79 -16.84
C ILE A 17 -5.63 -5.69 -17.87
N SER A 18 -4.36 -5.41 -18.16
CA SER A 18 -3.99 -4.40 -19.15
C SER A 18 -4.46 -4.78 -20.56
N GLU A 19 -4.33 -6.05 -20.97
CA GLU A 19 -4.83 -6.52 -22.28
C GLU A 19 -6.36 -6.37 -22.41
N ALA A 20 -7.12 -6.73 -21.37
CA ALA A 20 -8.57 -6.56 -21.36
C ALA A 20 -8.98 -5.08 -21.39
N VAL A 21 -8.24 -4.20 -20.70
CA VAL A 21 -8.46 -2.75 -20.74
C VAL A 21 -8.18 -2.17 -22.12
N GLU A 22 -7.07 -2.55 -22.75
CA GLU A 22 -6.73 -2.10 -24.10
C GLU A 22 -7.77 -2.50 -25.13
N LEU A 23 -8.26 -3.75 -25.08
CA LEU A 23 -9.34 -4.21 -25.94
C LEU A 23 -10.63 -3.43 -25.70
N ALA A 24 -10.97 -3.14 -24.45
CA ALA A 24 -12.17 -2.40 -24.09
C ALA A 24 -12.10 -0.95 -24.62
N GLU A 25 -10.95 -0.28 -24.49
CA GLU A 25 -10.72 1.06 -25.02
C GLU A 25 -10.81 1.10 -26.55
N GLU A 26 -10.18 0.16 -27.25
CA GLU A 26 -10.20 0.13 -28.72
C GLU A 26 -11.61 -0.17 -29.28
N LEU A 27 -12.40 -0.96 -28.56
CA LEU A 27 -13.77 -1.29 -28.94
C LEU A 27 -14.80 -0.27 -28.44
N GLY A 28 -14.41 0.70 -27.61
CA GLY A 28 -15.31 1.65 -26.97
C GLY A 28 -16.32 0.99 -26.02
N LEU A 29 -15.94 -0.12 -25.39
CA LEU A 29 -16.78 -0.91 -24.50
C LEU A 29 -16.38 -0.71 -23.01
N PRO A 30 -17.31 -0.89 -22.07
CA PRO A 30 -16.98 -1.10 -20.66
C PRO A 30 -16.02 -2.28 -20.48
N PHE A 31 -15.21 -2.23 -19.42
CA PHE A 31 -14.28 -3.32 -19.12
C PHE A 31 -15.02 -4.64 -18.84
N SER A 32 -16.14 -4.57 -18.13
CA SER A 32 -17.03 -5.70 -17.86
C SER A 32 -17.50 -6.44 -19.13
N GLU A 33 -17.74 -5.75 -20.25
CA GLU A 33 -18.16 -6.38 -21.51
C GLU A 33 -17.05 -7.25 -22.12
N VAL A 34 -15.80 -6.80 -22.03
CA VAL A 34 -14.65 -7.60 -22.50
C VAL A 34 -14.48 -8.83 -21.62
N VAL A 35 -14.60 -8.69 -20.30
CA VAL A 35 -14.54 -9.80 -19.35
C VAL A 35 -15.64 -10.83 -19.60
N ILE A 36 -16.89 -10.39 -19.80
CA ILE A 36 -18.00 -11.31 -20.08
C ILE A 36 -17.79 -11.99 -21.42
N ALA A 37 -17.38 -11.26 -22.46
CA ALA A 37 -17.14 -11.84 -23.78
C ALA A 37 -15.95 -12.83 -23.79
N GLU A 38 -14.96 -12.64 -22.93
CA GLU A 38 -13.89 -13.61 -22.69
C GLU A 38 -14.46 -14.91 -22.08
N ALA A 39 -15.25 -14.81 -21.01
CA ALA A 39 -15.89 -15.97 -20.38
C ALA A 39 -16.85 -16.71 -21.32
N MET A 40 -17.62 -15.99 -22.14
CA MET A 40 -18.48 -16.58 -23.18
C MET A 40 -17.67 -17.42 -24.17
N HIS A 41 -16.48 -16.95 -24.55
CA HIS A 41 -15.62 -17.66 -25.48
C HIS A 41 -14.96 -18.88 -24.85
N GLU A 42 -14.44 -18.73 -23.62
CA GLU A 42 -13.74 -19.79 -22.90
C GLU A 42 -14.67 -20.96 -22.55
N GLU A 43 -15.87 -20.66 -22.07
CA GLU A 43 -16.82 -21.66 -21.57
C GLU A 43 -17.89 -22.05 -22.61
N GLY A 44 -17.92 -21.41 -23.77
CA GLY A 44 -18.94 -21.63 -24.81
C GLY A 44 -20.37 -21.25 -24.36
N LEU A 45 -20.48 -20.32 -23.43
CA LEU A 45 -21.75 -19.89 -22.83
C LEU A 45 -22.34 -18.68 -23.55
N SER A 46 -23.66 -18.55 -23.51
CA SER A 46 -24.34 -17.31 -23.86
C SER A 46 -24.11 -16.22 -22.80
N TYR A 47 -24.40 -14.99 -23.17
CA TYR A 47 -24.25 -13.83 -22.29
C TYR A 47 -25.06 -13.98 -20.99
N ASP A 48 -26.34 -14.37 -21.08
CA ASP A 48 -27.19 -14.57 -19.91
C ASP A 48 -26.71 -15.72 -19.03
N GLU A 49 -26.22 -16.82 -19.63
CA GLU A 49 -25.64 -17.93 -18.87
C GLU A 49 -24.39 -17.51 -18.10
N VAL A 50 -23.52 -16.65 -18.67
CA VAL A 50 -22.37 -16.10 -17.93
C VAL A 50 -22.84 -15.25 -16.75
N LEU A 51 -23.83 -14.37 -16.95
CA LEU A 51 -24.37 -13.55 -15.86
C LEU A 51 -24.98 -14.42 -14.73
N ASP A 52 -25.73 -15.47 -15.09
CA ASP A 52 -26.30 -16.41 -14.13
C ASP A 52 -25.20 -17.16 -13.35
N ARG A 53 -24.10 -17.53 -14.01
CA ARG A 53 -22.93 -18.17 -13.35
C ARG A 53 -22.21 -17.21 -12.42
N VAL A 54 -22.06 -15.94 -12.80
CA VAL A 54 -21.51 -14.89 -11.94
C VAL A 54 -22.36 -14.72 -10.68
N GLU A 55 -23.68 -14.67 -10.81
CA GLU A 55 -24.59 -14.59 -9.67
C GLU A 55 -24.50 -15.83 -8.77
N ALA A 56 -24.51 -17.02 -9.38
CA ALA A 56 -24.40 -18.30 -8.68
C ALA A 56 -23.11 -18.42 -7.86
N ALA A 57 -22.00 -17.82 -8.32
CA ALA A 57 -20.72 -17.84 -7.63
C ALA A 57 -20.77 -17.21 -6.22
N PHE A 58 -21.74 -16.34 -5.94
CA PHE A 58 -21.90 -15.68 -4.64
C PHE A 58 -22.85 -16.42 -3.68
N GLN A 59 -23.61 -17.43 -4.11
CA GLN A 59 -24.69 -18.04 -3.32
C GLN A 59 -24.25 -18.54 -1.94
N HIS A 60 -23.12 -19.27 -1.86
CA HIS A 60 -22.59 -19.73 -0.57
C HIS A 60 -22.25 -18.56 0.36
N ASN A 61 -21.53 -17.56 -0.15
CA ASN A 61 -21.11 -16.43 0.66
C ASN A 61 -22.28 -15.50 1.02
N LEU A 62 -23.33 -15.42 0.21
CA LEU A 62 -24.57 -14.74 0.59
C LEU A 62 -25.29 -15.45 1.74
N SER A 63 -25.23 -16.79 1.77
CA SER A 63 -25.70 -17.57 2.91
C SER A 63 -24.87 -17.30 4.16
N ALA A 64 -23.54 -17.13 4.01
CA ALA A 64 -22.68 -16.67 5.09
C ALA A 64 -23.05 -15.26 5.59
N VAL A 65 -23.37 -14.32 4.70
CA VAL A 65 -23.86 -12.98 5.10
C VAL A 65 -25.10 -13.10 5.97
N GLU A 66 -26.11 -13.88 5.55
CA GLU A 66 -27.34 -14.05 6.31
C GLU A 66 -27.07 -14.59 7.72
N ILE A 67 -26.19 -15.58 7.83
CA ILE A 67 -25.81 -16.16 9.12
C ILE A 67 -25.07 -15.14 9.96
N GLY A 68 -24.11 -14.42 9.40
CA GLY A 68 -23.36 -13.38 10.12
C GLY A 68 -24.22 -12.21 10.61
N LEU A 69 -25.36 -11.94 9.96
CA LEU A 69 -26.32 -10.92 10.39
C LEU A 69 -27.28 -11.40 11.47
N THR A 70 -27.52 -12.71 11.60
CA THR A 70 -28.61 -13.24 12.43
C THR A 70 -28.12 -14.06 13.63
N SER A 71 -27.49 -15.20 13.36
CA SER A 71 -27.22 -16.27 14.34
C SER A 71 -25.74 -16.63 14.47
N GLY A 72 -24.93 -16.19 13.53
CA GLY A 72 -23.50 -16.47 13.45
C GLY A 72 -22.71 -15.75 14.53
N LYS A 73 -21.65 -16.42 14.99
CA LYS A 73 -20.70 -15.87 15.96
C LYS A 73 -19.29 -16.25 15.58
N SER A 74 -18.45 -15.24 15.39
CA SER A 74 -17.02 -15.44 15.14
C SER A 74 -16.25 -15.48 16.44
N PHE A 75 -15.29 -16.40 16.55
CA PHE A 75 -14.37 -16.41 17.68
C PHE A 75 -13.43 -15.18 17.71
N LEU A 76 -13.30 -14.46 16.58
CA LEU A 76 -12.48 -13.25 16.43
C LEU A 76 -13.25 -11.95 16.39
N MET A 77 -14.42 -11.95 15.76
CA MET A 77 -15.22 -10.76 15.50
C MET A 77 -16.54 -10.76 16.29
N GLY A 78 -16.79 -11.78 17.12
CA GLY A 78 -18.03 -11.90 17.86
C GLY A 78 -19.25 -11.83 16.93
N GLU A 79 -20.18 -10.94 17.28
CA GLU A 79 -21.46 -10.73 16.60
C GLU A 79 -21.54 -9.31 15.98
N THR A 80 -20.38 -8.68 15.76
CA THR A 80 -20.28 -7.25 15.41
C THR A 80 -21.10 -6.85 14.18
N ALA A 81 -21.24 -7.72 13.16
CA ALA A 81 -22.07 -7.41 12.00
C ALA A 81 -23.56 -7.28 12.37
N ARG A 82 -24.07 -8.15 13.25
CA ARG A 82 -25.43 -8.07 13.76
C ARG A 82 -25.64 -6.78 14.57
N GLU A 83 -24.71 -6.45 15.47
CA GLU A 83 -24.76 -5.22 16.27
C GLU A 83 -24.82 -3.94 15.42
N LEU A 84 -24.15 -3.97 14.25
CA LEU A 84 -24.14 -2.86 13.28
C LEU A 84 -25.38 -2.84 12.39
N ALA A 85 -26.02 -3.98 12.12
CA ALA A 85 -27.24 -4.07 11.33
C ALA A 85 -28.52 -3.75 12.14
N GLU A 86 -28.45 -3.78 13.47
CA GLU A 86 -29.56 -3.41 14.37
C GLU A 86 -30.20 -2.06 14.03
N ASN A 87 -31.53 -1.99 14.20
CA ASN A 87 -32.33 -0.80 13.97
C ASN A 87 -32.09 -0.18 12.57
N ASP A 88 -32.04 -1.02 11.54
CA ASP A 88 -31.81 -0.62 10.15
C ASP A 88 -30.50 0.17 9.98
N PHE A 89 -29.38 -0.45 10.39
CA PHE A 89 -28.04 0.13 10.27
C PHE A 89 -27.87 1.48 10.97
N ALA A 90 -28.57 1.70 12.09
CA ALA A 90 -28.51 2.96 12.84
C ALA A 90 -27.09 3.31 13.33
N LYS A 91 -26.28 2.29 13.64
CA LYS A 91 -24.86 2.45 14.00
C LYS A 91 -24.02 2.42 12.72
N LYS A 92 -23.64 3.59 12.22
CA LYS A 92 -22.87 3.71 10.98
C LYS A 92 -21.36 3.72 11.22
N LEU A 93 -20.63 2.93 10.44
CA LEU A 93 -19.17 2.98 10.32
C LEU A 93 -18.73 4.15 9.45
N VAL A 94 -19.53 4.48 8.43
CA VAL A 94 -19.30 5.59 7.49
C VAL A 94 -20.62 6.26 7.13
N GLY A 95 -20.58 7.55 6.78
CA GLY A 95 -21.79 8.34 6.53
C GLY A 95 -22.56 7.97 5.24
N ASP A 96 -21.92 7.31 4.28
CA ASP A 96 -22.53 6.86 3.03
C ASP A 96 -23.26 5.51 3.24
N ASP A 97 -24.54 5.44 2.91
CA ASP A 97 -25.39 4.27 3.20
C ASP A 97 -25.00 3.03 2.41
N PHE A 98 -24.68 3.20 1.12
CA PHE A 98 -24.29 2.10 0.25
C PHE A 98 -22.96 1.49 0.74
N LEU A 99 -21.97 2.33 1.02
CA LEU A 99 -20.68 1.88 1.56
C LEU A 99 -20.85 1.29 2.95
N ASN A 100 -21.63 1.91 3.83
CA ASN A 100 -21.87 1.39 5.18
C ASN A 100 -22.45 -0.03 5.12
N LYS A 101 -23.48 -0.25 4.28
CA LYS A 101 -24.03 -1.58 4.04
C LYS A 101 -22.97 -2.56 3.52
N ALA A 102 -22.18 -2.16 2.52
CA ALA A 102 -21.11 -3.00 2.00
C ALA A 102 -20.13 -3.43 3.11
N LEU A 103 -19.71 -2.50 3.98
CA LEU A 103 -18.83 -2.82 5.12
C LEU A 103 -19.46 -3.80 6.10
N VAL A 104 -20.71 -3.57 6.50
CA VAL A 104 -21.43 -4.45 7.44
C VAL A 104 -21.65 -5.83 6.83
N TYR A 105 -22.02 -5.93 5.56
CA TYR A 105 -22.16 -7.21 4.86
C TYR A 105 -20.81 -7.92 4.67
N THR A 106 -19.71 -7.19 4.48
CA THR A 106 -18.36 -7.80 4.47
C THR A 106 -18.02 -8.43 5.81
N LEU A 107 -18.31 -7.75 6.93
CA LEU A 107 -18.15 -8.32 8.28
C LEU A 107 -19.08 -9.52 8.49
N ALA A 108 -20.32 -9.44 8.03
CA ALA A 108 -21.28 -10.53 8.12
C ALA A 108 -20.80 -11.76 7.36
N ALA A 109 -20.34 -11.60 6.13
CA ALA A 109 -19.75 -12.70 5.34
C ALA A 109 -18.61 -13.39 6.09
N GLN A 110 -17.72 -12.62 6.72
CA GLN A 110 -16.63 -13.19 7.53
C GLN A 110 -17.13 -13.98 8.73
N ILE A 111 -18.09 -13.41 9.47
CA ILE A 111 -18.65 -14.04 10.65
C ILE A 111 -19.37 -15.35 10.28
N GLY A 112 -20.18 -15.32 9.21
CA GLY A 112 -20.86 -16.50 8.69
C GLY A 112 -19.90 -17.57 8.19
N ASN A 113 -18.82 -17.20 7.48
CA ASN A 113 -17.84 -18.16 7.00
C ASN A 113 -17.13 -18.90 8.14
N HIS A 114 -16.93 -18.26 9.30
CA HIS A 114 -16.44 -18.96 10.50
C HIS A 114 -17.45 -19.98 11.07
N ALA A 115 -18.74 -19.86 10.74
CA ALA A 115 -19.81 -20.72 11.23
C ALA A 115 -20.16 -21.85 10.26
N ILE A 116 -20.34 -21.56 8.97
CA ILE A 116 -20.78 -22.55 7.96
C ILE A 116 -19.66 -23.15 7.11
N GLY A 117 -18.44 -22.69 7.33
CA GLY A 117 -17.32 -23.05 6.48
C GLY A 117 -17.14 -22.08 5.31
N LEU A 118 -15.91 -22.04 4.84
CA LEU A 118 -15.41 -21.06 3.91
C LEU A 118 -15.46 -21.61 2.48
N GLN A 119 -16.05 -20.85 1.56
CA GLN A 119 -15.80 -20.98 0.13
C GLN A 119 -14.90 -19.82 -0.31
N PRO A 120 -13.58 -20.06 -0.48
CA PRO A 120 -12.66 -18.98 -0.80
C PRO A 120 -13.08 -18.25 -2.07
N CYS A 121 -13.36 -16.96 -1.94
CA CYS A 121 -13.64 -16.10 -3.10
C CYS A 121 -12.36 -15.94 -3.94
N ALA A 122 -12.53 -15.49 -5.19
CA ALA A 122 -11.44 -15.27 -6.14
C ALA A 122 -10.34 -14.34 -5.58
N GLY A 123 -9.29 -14.90 -4.97
CA GLY A 123 -8.18 -14.13 -4.41
C GLY A 123 -8.38 -13.63 -2.99
N THR A 124 -9.50 -13.91 -2.31
CA THR A 124 -9.64 -13.61 -0.88
C THR A 124 -9.89 -14.90 -0.10
N GLY A 125 -8.86 -15.35 0.64
CA GLY A 125 -8.87 -16.62 1.36
C GLY A 125 -10.05 -16.74 2.33
N ASP A 126 -10.07 -15.91 3.36
CA ASP A 126 -10.97 -16.12 4.51
C ASP A 126 -12.12 -15.11 4.58
N ALA A 127 -11.90 -13.88 4.10
CA ALA A 127 -12.82 -12.75 4.16
C ALA A 127 -13.12 -12.18 2.80
N CYS A 128 -14.40 -12.05 2.46
CA CYS A 128 -14.81 -11.68 1.13
C CYS A 128 -15.42 -10.26 1.11
N PRO A 129 -14.59 -9.21 0.97
CA PRO A 129 -15.06 -7.87 0.58
C PRO A 129 -16.03 -7.91 -0.59
N TYR A 130 -15.83 -8.86 -1.51
CA TYR A 130 -16.61 -8.96 -2.74
C TYR A 130 -18.08 -9.26 -2.46
N THR A 131 -18.36 -10.21 -1.55
CA THR A 131 -19.74 -10.58 -1.23
C THR A 131 -20.46 -9.44 -0.51
N GLY A 132 -19.77 -8.76 0.41
CA GLY A 132 -20.35 -7.60 1.09
C GLY A 132 -20.72 -6.49 0.11
N LEU A 133 -19.80 -6.17 -0.80
CA LEU A 133 -20.05 -5.23 -1.89
C LEU A 133 -21.16 -5.73 -2.82
N PHE A 134 -21.13 -7.00 -3.24
CA PHE A 134 -22.13 -7.61 -4.12
C PHE A 134 -23.55 -7.54 -3.53
N LYS A 135 -23.71 -7.89 -2.25
CA LYS A 135 -25.00 -7.78 -1.56
C LYS A 135 -25.51 -6.33 -1.56
N ALA A 136 -24.65 -5.37 -1.23
CA ALA A 136 -25.01 -3.96 -1.24
C ALA A 136 -25.35 -3.46 -2.65
N MET A 137 -24.61 -3.91 -3.68
CA MET A 137 -24.90 -3.59 -5.08
C MET A 137 -26.28 -4.10 -5.50
N GLY A 138 -26.61 -5.35 -5.15
CA GLY A 138 -27.91 -5.96 -5.48
C GLY A 138 -29.12 -5.26 -4.85
N GLU A 139 -28.92 -4.50 -3.76
CA GLU A 139 -29.98 -3.68 -3.16
C GLU A 139 -30.12 -2.28 -3.78
N CYS A 140 -29.06 -1.78 -4.45
CA CYS A 140 -28.99 -0.39 -4.90
C CYS A 140 -29.00 -0.23 -6.43
N TYR A 141 -28.69 -1.29 -7.18
CA TYR A 141 -28.56 -1.23 -8.64
C TYR A 141 -29.34 -2.36 -9.32
N PRO A 142 -29.79 -2.15 -10.59
CA PRO A 142 -30.42 -3.20 -11.38
C PRO A 142 -29.51 -4.42 -11.53
N ARG A 143 -30.12 -5.61 -11.60
CA ARG A 143 -29.43 -6.91 -11.69
C ARG A 143 -28.29 -6.90 -12.71
N GLU A 144 -28.56 -6.51 -13.95
CA GLU A 144 -27.55 -6.51 -15.01
C GLU A 144 -26.33 -5.64 -14.66
N LYS A 145 -26.56 -4.43 -14.13
CA LYS A 145 -25.47 -3.53 -13.71
C LYS A 145 -24.65 -4.12 -12.55
N THR A 146 -25.33 -4.75 -11.59
CA THR A 146 -24.69 -5.46 -10.48
C THR A 146 -23.82 -6.61 -10.97
N LEU A 147 -24.31 -7.43 -11.91
CA LEU A 147 -23.59 -8.58 -12.44
C LEU A 147 -22.41 -8.18 -13.34
N LYS A 148 -22.53 -7.12 -14.14
CA LYS A 148 -21.40 -6.54 -14.89
C LYS A 148 -20.28 -6.05 -13.96
N ALA A 149 -20.63 -5.29 -12.93
CA ALA A 149 -19.66 -4.83 -11.94
C ALA A 149 -19.03 -6.02 -11.17
N ALA A 150 -19.82 -7.06 -10.87
CA ALA A 150 -19.32 -8.28 -10.25
C ALA A 150 -18.39 -9.07 -11.18
N ALA A 151 -18.64 -9.14 -12.49
CA ALA A 151 -17.74 -9.76 -13.45
C ALA A 151 -16.38 -9.06 -13.48
N ALA A 152 -16.35 -7.72 -13.52
CA ALA A 152 -15.12 -6.94 -13.41
C ALA A 152 -14.37 -7.21 -12.10
N MET A 153 -15.09 -7.27 -10.98
CA MET A 153 -14.54 -7.65 -9.66
C MET A 153 -13.89 -9.04 -9.69
N LEU A 154 -14.59 -10.03 -10.24
CA LEU A 154 -14.13 -11.41 -10.29
C LEU A 154 -12.92 -11.58 -11.19
N LYS A 155 -12.85 -10.92 -12.36
CA LYS A 155 -11.67 -10.97 -13.25
C LYS A 155 -10.39 -10.55 -12.52
N VAL A 156 -10.44 -9.46 -11.76
CA VAL A 156 -9.30 -9.02 -10.95
C VAL A 156 -9.02 -10.04 -9.85
N GLY A 157 -10.06 -10.46 -9.12
CA GLY A 157 -9.90 -11.40 -8.01
C GLY A 157 -9.29 -12.75 -8.41
N THR A 158 -9.66 -13.33 -9.54
CA THR A 158 -9.18 -14.66 -9.95
C THR A 158 -7.68 -14.64 -10.23
N ILE A 159 -7.13 -13.56 -10.78
CA ILE A 159 -5.69 -13.40 -10.96
C ILE A 159 -4.96 -13.37 -9.60
N PHE A 160 -5.50 -12.65 -8.62
CA PHE A 160 -4.93 -12.63 -7.26
C PHE A 160 -4.96 -14.01 -6.60
N ARG A 161 -5.98 -14.83 -6.89
CA ARG A 161 -6.07 -16.21 -6.40
C ARG A 161 -4.85 -17.04 -6.80
N GLU A 162 -4.46 -16.93 -8.06
CA GLU A 162 -3.33 -17.70 -8.61
C GLU A 162 -1.98 -17.16 -8.13
N GLY A 163 -1.85 -15.84 -7.97
CA GLY A 163 -0.62 -15.23 -7.43
C GLY A 163 -0.40 -15.46 -5.93
N LYS A 164 -1.43 -15.89 -5.20
CA LYS A 164 -1.36 -16.14 -3.76
C LYS A 164 -0.77 -17.53 -3.48
N VAL A 165 0.51 -17.56 -3.11
CA VAL A 165 1.24 -18.81 -2.80
C VAL A 165 1.69 -18.93 -1.33
N SER A 166 1.41 -17.93 -0.48
CA SER A 166 1.85 -17.91 0.91
C SER A 166 0.87 -17.17 1.85
N THR A 167 1.35 -16.64 2.97
CA THR A 167 0.58 -15.87 3.94
C THR A 167 0.84 -14.37 3.75
N GLY A 168 -0.22 -13.59 3.59
CA GLY A 168 -0.13 -12.14 3.34
C GLY A 168 -1.48 -11.56 2.97
N CYS A 169 -1.89 -10.46 3.63
CA CYS A 169 -3.17 -9.83 3.34
C CYS A 169 -3.15 -9.04 2.02
N ASN A 170 -1.95 -8.75 1.50
CA ASN A 170 -1.73 -8.10 0.21
C ASN A 170 -2.27 -8.91 -0.99
N MET A 171 -2.28 -10.25 -0.91
CA MET A 171 -2.89 -11.13 -1.93
C MET A 171 -4.17 -11.81 -1.42
N GLU A 172 -4.79 -11.25 -0.37
CA GLU A 172 -6.02 -11.77 0.23
C GLU A 172 -7.04 -10.63 0.44
N GLY A 173 -7.74 -10.62 1.57
CA GLY A 173 -8.87 -9.74 1.84
C GLY A 173 -8.56 -8.24 1.86
N PHE A 174 -7.30 -7.81 1.92
CA PHE A 174 -6.96 -6.39 1.84
C PHE A 174 -6.55 -5.95 0.44
N GLY A 175 -5.45 -6.49 -0.11
CA GLY A 175 -4.93 -6.04 -1.40
C GLY A 175 -5.76 -6.53 -2.59
N ALA A 176 -6.03 -7.84 -2.68
CA ALA A 176 -6.94 -8.38 -3.70
C ALA A 176 -8.35 -7.80 -3.53
N GLY A 177 -8.80 -7.72 -2.26
CA GLY A 177 -9.99 -6.98 -1.82
C GLY A 177 -10.11 -5.60 -2.46
N ALA A 178 -9.12 -4.74 -2.23
CA ALA A 178 -9.12 -3.36 -2.66
C ALA A 178 -9.09 -3.24 -4.19
N ALA A 179 -8.23 -4.01 -4.87
CA ALA A 179 -8.11 -4.02 -6.31
C ALA A 179 -9.42 -4.42 -7.00
N ALA A 180 -10.01 -5.54 -6.58
CA ALA A 180 -11.25 -6.04 -7.16
C ALA A 180 -12.45 -5.12 -6.88
N CYS A 181 -12.57 -4.61 -5.65
CA CYS A 181 -13.59 -3.61 -5.33
C CYS A 181 -13.42 -2.33 -6.16
N ALA A 182 -12.18 -1.89 -6.41
CA ALA A 182 -11.91 -0.72 -7.26
C ALA A 182 -12.44 -0.93 -8.68
N ALA A 183 -12.20 -2.09 -9.30
CA ALA A 183 -12.70 -2.40 -10.63
C ALA A 183 -14.23 -2.36 -10.70
N ALA A 184 -14.92 -3.01 -9.74
CA ALA A 184 -16.38 -2.99 -9.65
C ALA A 184 -16.93 -1.56 -9.48
N LEU A 185 -16.29 -0.76 -8.63
CA LEU A 185 -16.75 0.59 -8.30
C LEU A 185 -16.49 1.59 -9.43
N VAL A 186 -15.50 1.36 -10.30
CA VAL A 186 -15.33 2.13 -11.54
C VAL A 186 -16.51 1.90 -12.49
N GLU A 187 -16.91 0.65 -12.70
CA GLU A 187 -18.08 0.29 -13.52
C GLU A 187 -19.36 0.96 -12.99
N LEU A 188 -19.58 0.90 -11.67
CA LEU A 188 -20.76 1.54 -11.06
C LEU A 188 -20.79 3.05 -11.24
N LYS A 189 -19.61 3.70 -11.15
CA LYS A 189 -19.41 5.14 -11.36
C LYS A 189 -19.42 5.55 -12.84
N GLY A 190 -19.54 4.60 -13.78
CA GLY A 190 -19.57 4.88 -15.21
C GLY A 190 -18.22 5.29 -15.80
N GLY A 191 -17.11 4.86 -15.19
CA GLY A 191 -15.77 5.11 -15.73
C GLY A 191 -15.48 4.26 -16.98
N ARG A 192 -14.55 4.74 -17.82
CA ARG A 192 -14.01 3.98 -18.95
C ARG A 192 -13.06 2.87 -18.46
N ALA A 193 -12.71 1.93 -19.34
CA ALA A 193 -11.82 0.82 -19.01
C ALA A 193 -10.43 1.27 -18.51
N SER A 194 -9.86 2.33 -19.06
CA SER A 194 -8.61 2.94 -18.58
C SER A 194 -8.72 3.50 -17.15
N ALA A 195 -9.93 3.82 -16.66
CA ALA A 195 -10.13 4.15 -15.26
C ALA A 195 -10.06 2.90 -14.35
N VAL A 196 -10.42 1.70 -14.85
CA VAL A 196 -10.27 0.44 -14.11
C VAL A 196 -8.79 0.17 -13.86
N GLU A 197 -7.95 0.25 -14.88
CA GLU A 197 -6.50 0.04 -14.73
C GLU A 197 -5.89 1.00 -13.70
N ARG A 198 -6.18 2.31 -13.83
CA ARG A 198 -5.69 3.31 -12.87
C ARG A 198 -6.20 3.06 -11.46
N ALA A 199 -7.47 2.69 -11.30
CA ALA A 199 -8.05 2.42 -9.99
C ALA A 199 -7.46 1.16 -9.33
N VAL A 200 -7.25 0.09 -10.09
CA VAL A 200 -6.58 -1.13 -9.60
C VAL A 200 -5.17 -0.81 -9.14
N THR A 201 -4.39 -0.08 -9.94
CA THR A 201 -3.04 0.37 -9.58
C THR A 201 -3.03 1.20 -8.29
N LEU A 202 -3.93 2.17 -8.16
CA LEU A 202 -4.04 3.02 -6.97
C LEU A 202 -4.46 2.21 -5.73
N ALA A 203 -5.37 1.24 -5.89
CA ALA A 203 -5.87 0.42 -4.80
C ALA A 203 -4.83 -0.56 -4.26
N ILE A 204 -3.94 -1.07 -5.11
CA ILE A 204 -2.86 -1.98 -4.69
C ILE A 204 -1.78 -1.22 -3.91
N SER A 205 -1.45 0.01 -4.31
CA SER A 205 -0.34 0.81 -3.76
C SER A 205 -0.23 0.80 -2.23
N PRO A 206 -1.29 1.06 -1.44
CA PRO A 206 -1.21 1.07 0.03
C PRO A 206 -1.29 -0.32 0.68
N THR A 207 -1.41 -1.39 -0.10
CA THR A 207 -1.64 -2.76 0.39
C THR A 207 -0.45 -3.70 0.15
N ILE A 208 0.63 -3.19 -0.45
CA ILE A 208 1.84 -3.95 -0.78
C ILE A 208 2.53 -4.42 0.50
N ALA A 209 2.99 -5.68 0.50
CA ALA A 209 3.66 -6.33 1.62
C ALA A 209 2.85 -6.39 2.93
N ASN A 210 1.56 -6.04 2.91
CA ASN A 210 0.71 -6.14 4.11
C ASN A 210 0.70 -7.60 4.59
N PRO A 211 1.23 -7.87 5.79
CA PRO A 211 1.24 -9.21 6.33
C PRO A 211 -0.20 -9.64 6.60
N CYS A 212 -0.45 -10.94 6.54
CA CYS A 212 -1.63 -11.46 7.19
C CYS A 212 -1.38 -11.30 8.68
N THR A 213 -2.09 -10.38 9.35
CA THR A 213 -2.05 -10.30 10.81
C THR A 213 -2.45 -11.67 11.31
N PRO A 214 -1.57 -12.36 12.06
CA PRO A 214 -1.47 -13.81 12.13
C PRO A 214 -2.81 -14.47 12.04
N ARG A 215 -3.02 -15.05 10.86
CA ARG A 215 -4.25 -15.62 10.36
C ARG A 215 -5.21 -15.94 11.49
N VAL A 216 -6.24 -15.12 11.60
CA VAL A 216 -7.50 -15.58 12.19
C VAL A 216 -7.32 -15.98 13.68
N MET A 217 -6.36 -15.41 14.42
CA MET A 217 -6.15 -15.76 15.84
C MET A 217 -6.13 -14.55 16.77
N VAL A 218 -5.72 -13.37 16.32
CA VAL A 218 -5.87 -12.15 17.13
C VAL A 218 -7.25 -11.54 16.84
N ALA A 219 -8.04 -11.35 17.90
CA ALA A 219 -9.41 -10.85 17.78
C ALA A 219 -9.46 -9.46 17.12
N GLY A 220 -10.44 -9.25 16.23
CA GLY A 220 -10.78 -7.97 15.61
C GLY A 220 -9.82 -7.43 14.52
N LEU A 221 -8.58 -7.89 14.41
CA LEU A 221 -7.60 -7.22 13.53
C LEU A 221 -7.90 -7.35 12.02
N CYS A 222 -8.56 -8.43 11.60
CA CYS A 222 -8.94 -8.60 10.19
C CYS A 222 -10.06 -7.63 9.75
N SER A 223 -10.87 -7.12 10.68
CA SER A 223 -12.07 -6.33 10.37
C SER A 223 -11.74 -5.05 9.59
N THR A 224 -10.69 -4.34 9.99
CA THR A 224 -10.25 -3.11 9.32
C THR A 224 -9.55 -3.37 7.99
N HIS A 225 -8.89 -4.52 7.81
CA HIS A 225 -8.33 -4.91 6.52
C HIS A 225 -9.43 -5.09 5.47
N ILE A 226 -10.48 -5.84 5.80
CA ILE A 226 -11.50 -6.26 4.83
C ILE A 226 -12.52 -5.14 4.57
N CYS A 227 -12.86 -4.35 5.60
CA CYS A 227 -13.64 -3.12 5.41
C CYS A 227 -12.80 -2.04 4.70
N GLY A 228 -11.53 -1.93 5.09
CA GLY A 228 -10.56 -1.03 4.47
C GLY A 228 -10.38 -1.31 2.98
N ALA A 229 -10.44 -2.57 2.54
CA ALA A 229 -10.42 -2.93 1.13
C ALA A 229 -11.53 -2.24 0.32
N VAL A 230 -12.77 -2.29 0.82
CA VAL A 230 -13.91 -1.63 0.15
C VAL A 230 -13.70 -0.11 0.12
N LEU A 231 -13.22 0.49 1.21
CA LEU A 231 -12.97 1.93 1.29
C LEU A 231 -11.83 2.40 0.38
N ILE A 232 -10.71 1.67 0.36
CA ILE A 232 -9.58 1.94 -0.53
C ILE A 232 -9.99 1.74 -1.99
N GLY A 233 -10.74 0.69 -2.29
CA GLY A 233 -11.29 0.46 -3.63
C GLY A 233 -12.20 1.61 -4.08
N ASN A 234 -13.08 2.11 -3.21
CA ASN A 234 -13.94 3.26 -3.52
C ASN A 234 -13.14 4.56 -3.73
N LEU A 235 -12.13 4.81 -2.89
CA LEU A 235 -11.25 5.96 -3.04
C LEU A 235 -10.49 5.91 -4.36
N ALA A 236 -9.87 4.77 -4.68
CA ALA A 236 -9.13 4.57 -5.91
C ALA A 236 -10.01 4.72 -7.16
N ALA A 237 -11.21 4.13 -7.15
CA ALA A 237 -12.19 4.30 -8.22
C ALA A 237 -12.61 5.78 -8.37
N GLY A 238 -12.87 6.49 -7.28
CA GLY A 238 -13.21 7.91 -7.32
C GLY A 238 -12.08 8.77 -7.88
N LEU A 239 -10.84 8.55 -7.46
CA LEU A 239 -9.67 9.26 -7.99
C LEU A 239 -9.50 9.00 -9.48
N ALA A 240 -9.64 7.75 -9.93
CA ALA A 240 -9.49 7.39 -11.33
C ALA A 240 -10.62 7.94 -12.22
N VAL A 241 -11.87 7.98 -11.73
CA VAL A 241 -13.01 8.44 -12.55
C VAL A 241 -13.16 9.95 -12.54
N TYR A 242 -12.99 10.61 -11.39
CA TYR A 242 -13.34 12.02 -11.22
C TYR A 242 -12.16 12.98 -11.31
N THR A 243 -10.95 12.48 -11.56
CA THR A 243 -9.76 13.33 -11.64
C THR A 243 -8.85 12.94 -12.81
N ASN A 244 -7.94 13.85 -13.14
CA ASN A 244 -6.87 13.62 -14.11
C ASN A 244 -5.57 13.15 -13.43
N ILE A 245 -5.66 12.48 -12.28
CA ILE A 245 -4.47 11.95 -11.59
C ILE A 245 -3.64 11.09 -12.57
N PRO A 246 -2.35 11.40 -12.76
CA PRO A 246 -1.50 10.62 -13.64
C PRO A 246 -1.10 9.32 -12.95
N VAL A 247 -1.56 8.20 -13.51
CA VAL A 247 -1.18 6.85 -13.07
C VAL A 247 -0.63 6.15 -14.30
N LEU A 248 0.70 6.10 -14.38
CA LEU A 248 1.44 5.62 -15.55
C LEU A 248 1.93 4.18 -15.39
N VAL A 249 1.74 3.58 -14.21
CA VAL A 249 2.12 2.19 -13.95
C VAL A 249 0.94 1.29 -14.33
N PRO A 250 1.10 0.35 -15.28
CA PRO A 250 0.06 -0.60 -15.65
C PRO A 250 -0.38 -1.46 -14.47
N ALA A 251 -1.63 -1.90 -14.48
CA ALA A 251 -2.17 -2.76 -13.41
C ALA A 251 -1.40 -4.08 -13.32
N ASP A 252 -1.02 -4.67 -14.46
CA ASP A 252 -0.28 -5.93 -14.51
C ASP A 252 1.07 -5.83 -13.80
N VAL A 253 1.79 -4.70 -13.94
CA VAL A 253 3.07 -4.46 -13.25
C VAL A 253 2.86 -4.45 -11.74
N MET A 254 1.79 -3.80 -11.27
CA MET A 254 1.48 -3.73 -9.83
C MET A 254 1.06 -5.08 -9.26
N ILE A 255 0.25 -5.86 -9.99
CA ILE A 255 -0.21 -7.19 -9.57
C ILE A 255 0.96 -8.17 -9.54
N ALA A 256 1.79 -8.20 -10.59
CA ALA A 256 2.98 -9.05 -10.64
C ALA A 256 3.96 -8.71 -9.50
N MET A 257 4.23 -7.42 -9.27
CA MET A 257 5.05 -6.97 -8.13
C MET A 257 4.44 -7.41 -6.79
N ALA A 258 3.12 -7.29 -6.61
CA ALA A 258 2.44 -7.71 -5.38
C ALA A 258 2.57 -9.22 -5.12
N ALA A 259 2.48 -10.05 -6.18
CA ALA A 259 2.67 -11.49 -6.10
C ALA A 259 4.11 -11.86 -5.72
N GLU A 260 5.12 -11.22 -6.32
CA GLU A 260 6.53 -11.45 -5.96
C GLU A 260 6.80 -11.06 -4.49
N ILE A 261 6.36 -9.87 -4.09
CA ILE A 261 6.51 -9.36 -2.72
C ILE A 261 5.77 -10.24 -1.70
N HIS A 262 4.68 -10.91 -2.08
CA HIS A 262 3.96 -11.83 -1.20
C HIS A 262 4.87 -12.97 -0.70
N THR A 263 5.75 -13.50 -1.57
CA THR A 263 6.71 -14.56 -1.18
C THR A 263 7.80 -14.03 -0.24
N VAL A 264 8.26 -12.80 -0.46
CA VAL A 264 9.24 -12.11 0.39
C VAL A 264 8.64 -11.80 1.76
N SER A 265 7.40 -11.28 1.79
CA SER A 265 6.68 -10.94 3.02
C SER A 265 6.51 -12.15 3.94
N ALA A 266 6.15 -13.31 3.39
CA ALA A 266 6.03 -14.55 4.16
C ALA A 266 7.34 -14.97 4.84
N LYS A 267 8.50 -14.67 4.23
CA LYS A 267 9.83 -15.02 4.77
C LYS A 267 10.36 -13.99 5.76
N HIS A 268 10.08 -12.70 5.55
CA HIS A 268 10.75 -11.61 6.28
C HIS A 268 9.83 -10.76 7.15
N VAL A 269 8.58 -10.56 6.76
CA VAL A 269 7.64 -9.70 7.48
C VAL A 269 6.78 -10.51 8.44
N VAL A 270 6.15 -11.59 7.96
CA VAL A 270 5.24 -12.42 8.76
C VAL A 270 5.90 -12.98 10.03
N PRO A 271 7.16 -13.47 10.02
CA PRO A 271 7.80 -13.93 11.25
C PRO A 271 7.97 -12.83 12.31
N VAL A 272 8.29 -11.61 11.87
CA VAL A 272 8.42 -10.46 12.79
C VAL A 272 7.06 -10.11 13.39
N VAL A 273 6.01 -10.07 12.57
CA VAL A 273 4.64 -9.82 13.06
C VAL A 273 4.22 -10.90 14.06
N ASN A 274 4.47 -12.17 13.73
CA ASN A 274 4.15 -13.30 14.61
C ASN A 274 4.89 -13.22 15.95
N LYS A 275 6.15 -12.77 15.96
CA LYS A 275 6.90 -12.56 17.21
C LYS A 275 6.16 -11.63 18.18
N TYR A 276 5.53 -10.57 17.68
CA TYR A 276 4.80 -9.62 18.53
C TYR A 276 3.37 -10.08 18.86
N MET A 277 2.75 -10.86 17.99
CA MET A 277 1.32 -11.13 18.05
C MET A 277 0.96 -12.51 18.61
N ARG A 278 1.87 -13.49 18.55
CA ARG A 278 1.61 -14.89 18.95
C ARG A 278 1.00 -15.02 20.34
N SER A 279 1.46 -14.21 21.28
CA SER A 279 0.99 -14.20 22.66
C SER A 279 -0.47 -13.75 22.84
N PHE A 280 -1.09 -13.19 21.80
CA PHE A 280 -2.48 -12.73 21.81
C PHE A 280 -3.41 -13.61 20.98
N PHE A 281 -2.93 -14.78 20.54
CA PHE A 281 -3.75 -15.72 19.78
C PHE A 281 -4.84 -16.29 20.67
N LYS A 282 -6.08 -16.27 20.18
CA LYS A 282 -7.23 -16.92 20.80
C LYS A 282 -6.97 -18.41 20.95
N THR A 283 -6.97 -18.91 22.17
CA THR A 283 -6.88 -20.33 22.45
C THR A 283 -8.27 -20.96 22.59
N ASN A 284 -8.34 -22.28 22.47
CA ASN A 284 -9.53 -23.05 22.76
C ASN A 284 -9.26 -23.87 24.03
N ALA A 285 -10.08 -23.68 25.08
CA ALA A 285 -9.86 -24.32 26.37
C ALA A 285 -9.78 -25.85 26.29
N ALA A 286 -10.60 -26.49 25.44
CA ALA A 286 -10.56 -27.94 25.24
C ALA A 286 -9.28 -28.39 24.53
N VAL A 287 -8.74 -27.56 23.62
CA VAL A 287 -7.45 -27.84 22.96
C VAL A 287 -6.30 -27.67 23.95
N GLU A 288 -6.38 -26.66 24.83
CA GLU A 288 -5.38 -26.41 25.85
C GLU A 288 -5.19 -27.61 26.78
N GLU A 289 -6.20 -28.43 27.03
CA GLU A 289 -6.06 -29.66 27.85
C GLU A 289 -5.01 -30.64 27.30
N TYR A 290 -4.76 -30.63 25.99
CA TYR A 290 -3.76 -31.47 25.33
C TYR A 290 -2.35 -30.86 25.29
N ILE A 291 -2.20 -29.60 25.71
CA ILE A 291 -0.92 -28.89 25.71
C ILE A 291 -0.24 -29.04 27.07
N SER A 292 1.05 -29.42 27.06
CA SER A 292 1.81 -29.66 28.28
C SER A 292 1.93 -28.39 29.15
N LEU A 293 1.99 -28.57 30.47
CA LEU A 293 2.20 -27.46 31.41
C LEU A 293 3.51 -26.71 31.14
N GLU A 294 4.53 -27.39 30.63
CA GLU A 294 5.79 -26.78 30.24
C GLU A 294 5.61 -25.80 29.07
N VAL A 295 4.95 -26.22 27.99
CA VAL A 295 4.67 -25.36 26.83
C VAL A 295 3.83 -24.15 27.25
N LYS A 296 2.79 -24.35 28.06
CA LYS A 296 1.95 -23.25 28.57
C LYS A 296 2.75 -22.24 29.39
N ARG A 297 3.66 -22.70 30.25
CA ARG A 297 4.54 -21.83 31.04
C ARG A 297 5.52 -21.06 30.15
N GLN A 298 6.09 -21.71 29.14
CA GLN A 298 6.97 -21.06 28.16
C GLN A 298 6.22 -19.98 27.37
N GLU A 299 5.00 -20.26 26.90
CA GLU A 299 4.19 -19.28 26.17
C GLU A 299 3.76 -18.09 27.05
N GLN A 300 3.43 -18.33 28.33
CA GLN A 300 3.15 -17.26 29.30
C GLN A 300 4.38 -16.38 29.57
N ALA A 301 5.55 -16.98 29.75
CA ALA A 301 6.80 -16.23 29.94
C ALA A 301 7.14 -15.39 28.71
N LEU A 302 7.02 -15.97 27.51
CA LEU A 302 7.25 -15.27 26.24
C LEU A 302 6.25 -14.11 26.04
N ALA A 303 4.99 -14.27 26.46
CA ALA A 303 4.00 -13.21 26.42
C ALA A 303 4.38 -12.02 27.30
N ALA A 304 4.82 -12.29 28.54
CA ALA A 304 5.27 -11.25 29.45
C ALA A 304 6.51 -10.52 28.90
N GLU A 305 7.48 -11.25 28.37
CA GLU A 305 8.68 -10.70 27.74
C GLU A 305 8.33 -9.82 26.53
N THR A 306 7.42 -10.29 25.66
CA THR A 306 6.99 -9.57 24.46
C THR A 306 6.33 -8.23 24.83
N VAL A 307 5.43 -8.23 25.83
CA VAL A 307 4.78 -7.01 26.32
C VAL A 307 5.79 -6.05 26.95
N GLN A 308 6.72 -6.57 27.74
CA GLN A 308 7.77 -5.75 28.36
C GLN A 308 8.68 -5.11 27.32
N GLY A 309 9.23 -5.92 26.40
CA GLY A 309 10.10 -5.43 25.33
C GLY A 309 9.39 -4.43 24.41
N ALA A 310 8.10 -4.64 24.12
CA ALA A 310 7.29 -3.67 23.38
C ALA A 310 7.14 -2.34 24.15
N ARG A 311 6.92 -2.37 25.47
CA ARG A 311 6.86 -1.16 26.30
C ARG A 311 8.19 -0.41 26.35
N GLU A 312 9.30 -1.13 26.49
CA GLU A 312 10.64 -0.53 26.46
C GLU A 312 10.92 0.14 25.11
N LYS A 313 10.61 -0.55 24.00
CA LYS A 313 10.74 0.04 22.66
C LYS A 313 9.85 1.27 22.48
N MET A 314 8.61 1.23 22.96
CA MET A 314 7.72 2.38 22.90
C MET A 314 8.20 3.56 23.76
N ARG A 315 8.83 3.31 24.90
CA ARG A 315 9.47 4.38 25.71
C ARG A 315 10.64 5.02 24.96
N GLU A 316 11.46 4.22 24.28
CA GLU A 316 12.55 4.75 23.43
C GLU A 316 11.99 5.64 22.31
N LEU A 317 10.95 5.19 21.61
CA LEU A 317 10.30 5.96 20.55
C LEU A 317 9.65 7.24 21.09
N ALA A 318 8.93 7.15 22.22
CA ALA A 318 8.29 8.29 22.86
C ALA A 318 9.31 9.33 23.36
N GLY A 319 10.46 8.88 23.89
CA GLY A 319 11.55 9.77 24.32
C GLY A 319 12.22 10.53 23.17
N LYS A 320 12.14 9.99 21.94
CA LYS A 320 12.64 10.62 20.71
C LYS A 320 11.57 11.41 19.94
N ALA A 321 10.32 11.38 20.38
CA ALA A 321 9.21 12.02 19.70
C ALA A 321 9.22 13.55 19.93
N ASN A 322 8.82 14.31 18.91
CA ASN A 322 8.68 15.75 19.04
C ASN A 322 7.55 16.13 20.01
N PRO A 323 7.64 17.27 20.71
CA PRO A 323 6.56 17.79 21.53
C PRO A 323 5.31 18.08 20.68
N ILE A 324 4.12 17.88 21.24
CA ILE A 324 2.85 18.14 20.55
C ILE A 324 2.65 19.61 20.15
N VAL A 325 3.36 20.55 20.81
CA VAL A 325 3.36 21.99 20.47
C VAL A 325 4.33 22.34 19.33
N LYS A 326 5.20 21.40 18.93
CA LYS A 326 6.11 21.52 17.79
C LYS A 326 6.29 20.14 17.11
N PRO A 327 5.20 19.51 16.62
CA PRO A 327 5.24 18.11 16.21
C PRO A 327 5.89 17.92 14.83
N PHE A 328 5.82 18.95 13.98
CA PHE A 328 6.27 18.90 12.60
C PHE A 328 7.76 19.23 12.45
N GLY A 329 8.43 18.52 11.53
CA GLY A 329 9.79 18.85 11.09
C GLY A 329 9.83 20.11 10.22
N GLN A 330 11.04 20.46 9.76
CA GLN A 330 11.22 21.56 8.80
C GLN A 330 10.46 21.27 7.50
N ALA A 331 9.98 22.32 6.85
CA ALA A 331 9.37 22.21 5.53
C ALA A 331 10.38 21.65 4.52
N VAL A 332 9.93 20.73 3.67
CA VAL A 332 10.73 20.10 2.62
C VAL A 332 10.01 20.23 1.28
N VAL A 333 10.65 20.89 0.33
CA VAL A 333 10.23 21.01 -1.06
C VAL A 333 10.41 19.69 -1.82
N GLY A 334 9.65 19.49 -2.90
CA GLY A 334 9.70 18.25 -3.67
C GLY A 334 8.97 17.05 -3.03
N GLY A 335 8.25 17.25 -1.92
CA GLY A 335 7.25 16.31 -1.42
C GLY A 335 7.78 15.04 -0.73
N SER A 336 9.09 14.91 -0.50
CA SER A 336 9.65 13.76 0.22
C SER A 336 10.75 14.17 1.20
N SER A 337 10.47 13.98 2.50
CA SER A 337 11.44 14.26 3.55
C SER A 337 12.64 13.32 3.55
N GLN A 338 12.44 12.06 3.14
CA GLN A 338 13.51 11.08 2.96
C GLN A 338 14.25 11.32 1.65
N ALA A 339 13.54 11.42 0.53
CA ALA A 339 14.20 11.51 -0.77
C ALA A 339 14.84 12.89 -1.00
N VAL A 340 14.24 13.98 -0.54
CA VAL A 340 14.75 15.35 -0.78
C VAL A 340 15.35 15.95 0.49
N GLY A 341 14.63 15.94 1.60
CA GLY A 341 15.02 16.66 2.82
C GLY A 341 16.36 16.20 3.40
N SER A 342 16.52 14.90 3.60
CA SER A 342 17.74 14.32 4.18
C SER A 342 18.99 14.61 3.34
N PRO A 343 19.04 14.32 2.03
CA PRO A 343 20.23 14.61 1.23
C PRO A 343 20.44 16.13 1.03
N THR A 344 19.37 16.94 0.98
CA THR A 344 19.52 18.41 0.98
C THR A 344 20.19 18.92 2.27
N ASN A 345 19.84 18.36 3.43
CA ASN A 345 20.48 18.74 4.69
C ASN A 345 21.94 18.30 4.77
N ALA A 346 22.29 17.10 4.27
CA ALA A 346 23.69 16.72 4.10
C ALA A 346 24.45 17.72 3.18
N ALA A 347 23.80 18.16 2.10
CA ALA A 347 24.34 19.14 1.17
C ALA A 347 24.57 20.51 1.82
N ARG A 348 23.62 20.98 2.63
CA ARG A 348 23.70 22.25 3.37
C ARG A 348 24.84 22.24 4.39
N VAL A 349 25.06 21.12 5.08
CA VAL A 349 26.21 20.96 5.99
C VAL A 349 27.51 21.02 5.20
N ALA A 350 27.61 20.31 4.07
CA ALA A 350 28.78 20.36 3.21
C ALA A 350 29.03 21.79 2.67
N HIS A 351 27.99 22.51 2.26
CA HIS A 351 28.08 23.90 1.83
C HIS A 351 28.56 24.83 2.95
N TYR A 352 28.01 24.69 4.16
CA TYR A 352 28.38 25.49 5.33
C TYR A 352 29.87 25.35 5.69
N LEU A 353 30.43 24.16 5.46
CA LEU A 353 31.85 23.87 5.72
C LEU A 353 32.78 24.28 4.56
N ALA A 354 32.26 24.37 3.33
CA ALA A 354 33.04 24.80 2.17
C ALA A 354 33.35 26.31 2.24
N LYS A 355 34.47 26.71 1.62
CA LYS A 355 34.93 28.12 1.62
C LYS A 355 35.16 28.63 0.20
N GLY A 356 34.69 29.84 -0.06
CA GLY A 356 34.78 30.49 -1.36
C GLY A 356 33.61 30.15 -2.30
N THR A 357 33.83 30.31 -3.60
CA THR A 357 32.80 30.08 -4.62
C THR A 357 32.76 28.61 -5.02
N VAL A 358 31.57 27.99 -5.02
CA VAL A 358 31.39 26.59 -5.42
C VAL A 358 31.64 26.43 -6.92
N THR A 359 32.47 25.46 -7.30
CA THR A 359 32.83 25.17 -8.71
C THR A 359 32.38 23.77 -9.15
N LYS A 360 32.29 22.82 -8.22
CA LYS A 360 31.90 21.44 -8.51
C LYS A 360 31.19 20.80 -7.33
N VAL A 361 30.19 19.98 -7.61
CA VAL A 361 29.50 19.13 -6.63
C VAL A 361 29.54 17.68 -7.11
N ILE A 362 29.95 16.76 -6.22
CA ILE A 362 29.83 15.31 -6.43
C ILE A 362 28.75 14.80 -5.47
N VAL A 363 27.77 14.09 -6.03
CA VAL A 363 26.64 13.51 -5.32
C VAL A 363 26.70 11.99 -5.47
N GLU A 364 26.84 11.27 -4.37
CA GLU A 364 26.87 9.81 -4.35
C GLU A 364 25.68 9.31 -3.53
N LEU A 365 24.82 8.51 -4.16
CA LEU A 365 23.54 8.07 -3.59
C LEU A 365 23.42 6.56 -3.66
N TYR A 366 22.88 5.97 -2.60
CA TYR A 366 22.48 4.56 -2.63
C TYR A 366 21.36 4.29 -3.65
N PRO A 367 21.13 3.04 -4.09
CA PRO A 367 20.31 2.75 -5.26
C PRO A 367 18.89 3.35 -5.23
N GLU A 368 18.22 3.36 -4.07
CA GLU A 368 16.88 3.94 -3.94
C GLU A 368 16.85 5.46 -4.15
N LEU A 369 17.82 6.19 -3.59
CA LEU A 369 17.91 7.64 -3.82
C LEU A 369 18.40 7.93 -5.24
N PHE A 370 19.32 7.13 -5.78
CA PHE A 370 19.78 7.28 -7.14
C PHE A 370 18.63 7.07 -8.15
N ALA A 371 17.75 6.10 -7.91
CA ALA A 371 16.53 5.91 -8.70
C ALA A 371 15.56 7.11 -8.61
N ARG A 372 15.55 7.83 -7.48
CA ARG A 372 14.73 9.03 -7.24
C ARG A 372 15.43 10.36 -7.56
N ARG A 373 16.54 10.33 -8.32
CA ARG A 373 17.35 11.52 -8.64
C ARG A 373 16.58 12.70 -9.25
N GLY A 374 15.48 12.43 -9.96
CA GLY A 374 14.62 13.46 -10.55
C GLY A 374 14.04 14.44 -9.54
N ILE A 375 13.76 13.99 -8.30
CA ILE A 375 13.21 14.86 -7.24
C ILE A 375 14.27 15.32 -6.24
N ASN A 376 15.33 14.54 -6.03
CA ASN A 376 16.31 14.87 -4.98
C ASN A 376 17.46 15.74 -5.46
N LEU A 377 17.87 15.64 -6.73
CA LEU A 377 19.02 16.37 -7.23
C LEU A 377 18.82 17.88 -7.19
N PRO A 378 17.64 18.44 -7.52
CA PRO A 378 17.40 19.88 -7.33
C PRO A 378 17.57 20.30 -5.86
N GLY A 379 17.03 19.52 -4.91
CA GLY A 379 17.18 19.73 -3.47
C GLY A 379 18.65 19.69 -3.00
N ILE A 380 19.38 18.69 -3.45
CA ILE A 380 20.81 18.54 -3.16
C ILE A 380 21.58 19.75 -3.67
N LEU A 381 21.35 20.17 -4.91
CA LEU A 381 22.08 21.27 -5.52
C LEU A 381 21.73 22.63 -4.89
N MET A 382 20.48 22.86 -4.48
CA MET A 382 20.14 24.11 -3.80
C MET A 382 20.84 24.21 -2.44
N GLY A 383 20.97 23.09 -1.73
CA GLY A 383 21.72 23.01 -0.49
C GLY A 383 23.23 23.11 -0.70
N ALA A 384 23.79 22.36 -1.64
CA ALA A 384 25.24 22.27 -1.89
C ALA A 384 25.83 23.53 -2.52
N CYS A 385 25.12 24.15 -3.48
CA CYS A 385 25.63 25.28 -4.24
C CYS A 385 25.31 26.62 -3.59
N PHE A 386 24.16 26.73 -2.92
CA PHE A 386 23.63 28.01 -2.44
C PHE A 386 23.26 28.02 -0.95
N GLY A 387 23.48 26.92 -0.21
CA GLY A 387 23.16 26.83 1.21
C GLY A 387 21.66 26.91 1.52
N ALA A 388 20.80 26.78 0.50
CA ALA A 388 19.37 27.08 0.62
C ALA A 388 18.67 26.11 1.57
N HIS A 389 17.68 26.62 2.30
CA HIS A 389 16.90 25.84 3.26
C HIS A 389 16.00 24.82 2.56
N THR A 390 15.75 23.65 3.14
CA THR A 390 14.90 22.59 2.55
C THR A 390 13.48 23.04 2.20
N GLY A 391 13.02 24.15 2.75
CA GLY A 391 11.70 24.75 2.51
C GLY A 391 11.66 25.80 1.39
N ASP A 392 12.79 26.11 0.76
CA ASP A 392 12.88 27.14 -0.28
C ASP A 392 12.37 26.62 -1.63
N GLY A 393 11.06 26.77 -1.84
CA GLY A 393 10.38 26.31 -3.04
C GLY A 393 10.85 27.03 -4.30
N GLN A 394 11.14 28.33 -4.18
CA GLN A 394 11.61 29.11 -5.31
C GLN A 394 12.97 28.60 -5.77
N MET A 395 13.91 28.43 -4.84
CA MET A 395 15.23 27.91 -5.19
C MET A 395 15.13 26.50 -5.79
N TYR A 396 14.27 25.62 -5.26
CA TYR A 396 14.08 24.27 -5.80
C TYR A 396 13.66 24.26 -7.28
N HIS A 397 12.82 25.21 -7.70
CA HIS A 397 12.38 25.32 -9.09
C HIS A 397 13.42 25.98 -10.01
N GLU A 398 14.24 26.89 -9.49
CA GLU A 398 15.21 27.67 -10.27
C GLU A 398 16.63 27.09 -10.26
N VAL A 399 16.94 26.18 -9.32
CA VAL A 399 18.31 25.73 -9.04
C VAL A 399 19.01 25.13 -10.25
N MET A 400 18.30 24.37 -11.08
CA MET A 400 18.90 23.72 -12.24
C MET A 400 19.42 24.75 -13.25
N ASP A 401 18.68 25.83 -13.47
CA ASP A 401 19.09 26.93 -14.34
C ASP A 401 20.22 27.75 -13.70
N LYS A 402 20.16 27.98 -12.39
CA LYS A 402 21.20 28.71 -11.64
C LYS A 402 22.53 27.97 -11.63
N VAL A 403 22.53 26.65 -11.40
CA VAL A 403 23.72 25.80 -11.44
C VAL A 403 24.36 25.86 -12.83
N LYS A 404 23.54 25.77 -13.89
CA LYS A 404 24.01 25.86 -15.27
C LYS A 404 24.59 27.24 -15.59
N ALA A 405 23.92 28.32 -15.19
CA ALA A 405 24.38 29.70 -15.40
C ALA A 405 25.68 30.00 -14.65
N ALA A 406 25.86 29.43 -13.46
CA ALA A 406 27.08 29.56 -12.66
C ALA A 406 28.24 28.70 -13.17
N GLY A 407 28.03 27.83 -14.18
CA GLY A 407 29.07 26.94 -14.70
C GLY A 407 29.53 25.87 -13.69
N ILE A 408 28.69 25.52 -12.71
CA ILE A 408 29.03 24.53 -11.67
C ILE A 408 28.97 23.13 -12.29
N THR A 409 30.06 22.38 -12.15
CA THR A 409 30.13 20.99 -12.60
C THR A 409 29.40 20.07 -11.62
N VAL A 410 28.50 19.22 -12.10
CA VAL A 410 27.76 18.26 -11.27
C VAL A 410 28.06 16.83 -11.72
N GLU A 411 28.50 15.99 -10.79
CA GLU A 411 28.62 14.55 -10.99
C GLU A 411 27.69 13.80 -10.04
N VAL A 412 26.92 12.85 -10.57
CA VAL A 412 26.01 12.01 -9.78
C VAL A 412 26.41 10.56 -9.97
N ARG A 413 26.61 9.84 -8.86
CA ARG A 413 27.08 8.45 -8.84
C ARG A 413 26.16 7.60 -7.98
N GLU A 414 25.98 6.35 -8.39
CA GLU A 414 25.36 5.32 -7.56
C GLU A 414 26.43 4.63 -6.71
N VAL A 415 26.11 4.33 -5.45
CA VAL A 415 26.99 3.61 -4.52
C VAL A 415 26.24 2.46 -3.88
N ASP A 416 26.84 1.27 -3.84
CA ASP A 416 26.21 0.05 -3.34
C ASP A 416 26.35 -0.07 -1.81
N GLU A 417 25.83 0.92 -1.08
CA GLU A 417 25.73 0.89 0.38
C GLU A 417 24.33 1.40 0.82
N PRO A 418 23.50 0.57 1.48
CA PRO A 418 22.16 0.97 1.87
C PRO A 418 22.12 2.26 2.68
N GLN A 419 21.18 3.15 2.34
CA GLN A 419 20.95 4.44 3.01
C GLN A 419 22.08 5.47 2.88
N LEU A 420 23.21 5.14 2.24
CA LEU A 420 24.34 6.05 2.10
C LEU A 420 24.00 7.25 1.20
N GLN A 421 24.37 8.44 1.66
CA GLN A 421 24.45 9.63 0.84
C GLN A 421 25.75 10.38 1.15
N ARG A 422 26.55 10.65 0.13
CA ARG A 422 27.78 11.44 0.25
C ARG A 422 27.71 12.64 -0.70
N ILE A 423 27.97 13.81 -0.14
CA ILE A 423 27.95 15.06 -0.91
C ILE A 423 29.27 15.76 -0.70
N THR A 424 29.98 15.99 -1.80
CA THR A 424 31.27 16.70 -1.80
C THR A 424 31.09 18.02 -2.54
N VAL A 425 31.41 19.12 -1.87
CA VAL A 425 31.37 20.48 -2.41
C VAL A 425 32.79 20.99 -2.60
N PHE A 426 33.17 21.23 -3.84
CA PHE A 426 34.43 21.87 -4.19
C PHE A 426 34.20 23.37 -4.36
N ALA A 427 34.88 24.16 -3.53
CA ALA A 427 34.91 25.62 -3.63
C ALA A 427 36.34 26.16 -3.72
N THR A 428 36.49 27.42 -4.13
CA THR A 428 37.78 28.05 -4.46
C THR A 428 38.81 28.11 -3.33
N GLU A 429 38.38 28.13 -2.07
CA GLU A 429 39.26 28.31 -0.90
C GLU A 429 39.31 27.08 0.01
N GLY A 430 38.26 26.27 0.02
CA GLY A 430 38.20 25.07 0.83
C GLY A 430 37.06 24.16 0.40
N HIS A 431 37.36 22.88 0.22
CA HIS A 431 36.37 21.86 -0.12
C HIS A 431 35.84 21.20 1.15
N ALA A 432 34.61 20.72 1.08
CA ALA A 432 33.97 20.01 2.18
C ALA A 432 33.24 18.77 1.67
N MET A 433 33.09 17.79 2.55
CA MET A 433 32.38 16.55 2.24
C MET A 433 31.57 16.14 3.45
N VAL A 434 30.35 15.70 3.23
CA VAL A 434 29.52 15.08 4.27
C VAL A 434 29.04 13.73 3.78
N GLU A 435 29.41 12.71 4.52
CA GLU A 435 28.92 11.35 4.35
C GLU A 435 27.95 11.03 5.49
N SER A 436 26.73 10.66 5.12
CA SER A 436 25.70 10.37 6.09
C SER A 436 24.81 9.22 5.66
N LEU A 437 24.08 8.66 6.61
CA LEU A 437 23.00 7.72 6.34
C LEU A 437 21.66 8.47 6.39
N ASN A 438 20.78 8.16 5.44
CA ASN A 438 19.45 8.73 5.36
C ASN A 438 18.55 8.14 6.46
N ARG A 439 17.87 9.02 7.23
CA ARG A 439 17.03 8.64 8.37
C ARG A 439 15.57 9.09 8.24
N GLY A 440 15.18 9.58 7.06
CA GLY A 440 13.83 10.11 6.80
C GLY A 440 13.49 11.35 7.62
N GLY A 441 12.44 12.08 7.24
CA GLY A 441 12.02 13.28 7.99
C GLY A 441 13.00 14.45 7.91
N GLY A 442 13.88 14.49 6.90
CA GLY A 442 14.94 15.50 6.79
C GLY A 442 16.15 15.26 7.70
N ARG A 443 16.18 14.15 8.45
CA ARG A 443 17.24 13.81 9.40
C ARG A 443 18.40 13.09 8.72
N ILE A 444 19.59 13.21 9.30
CA ILE A 444 20.82 12.59 8.82
C ILE A 444 21.55 11.89 9.97
N ALA A 445 22.28 10.82 9.69
CA ALA A 445 23.27 10.26 10.61
C ALA A 445 24.67 10.45 10.01
N ILE A 446 25.44 11.41 10.54
CA ILE A 446 26.75 11.77 9.98
C ILE A 446 27.75 10.66 10.33
N ARG A 447 28.32 10.01 9.32
CA ARG A 447 29.32 8.94 9.48
C ARG A 447 30.74 9.49 9.41
N SER A 448 30.99 10.35 8.43
CA SER A 448 32.27 11.03 8.26
C SER A 448 32.08 12.37 7.56
N ALA A 449 32.99 13.30 7.77
CA ALA A 449 32.97 14.59 7.07
C ALA A 449 34.37 15.18 6.93
N LEU A 450 34.52 16.06 5.95
CA LEU A 450 35.67 16.94 5.76
C LEU A 450 35.23 18.39 5.96
N PRO A 451 35.95 19.19 6.78
CA PRO A 451 37.26 18.88 7.38
C PRO A 451 37.22 17.93 8.60
N SER A 452 36.13 17.85 9.36
CA SER A 452 35.96 16.89 10.45
C SER A 452 34.49 16.59 10.76
N THR A 453 34.23 15.44 11.39
CA THR A 453 32.88 15.06 11.85
C THR A 453 32.36 16.01 12.94
N GLU A 454 33.22 16.50 13.83
CA GLU A 454 32.84 17.44 14.89
C GLU A 454 32.36 18.78 14.32
N GLU A 455 33.05 19.31 13.31
CA GLU A 455 32.62 20.52 12.62
C GLU A 455 31.30 20.31 11.86
N ALA A 456 31.10 19.14 11.25
CA ALA A 456 29.85 18.82 10.59
C ALA A 456 28.67 18.71 11.56
N LEU A 457 28.88 18.16 12.76
CA LEU A 457 27.88 18.13 13.83
C LEU A 457 27.53 19.53 14.33
N ALA A 458 28.55 20.39 14.53
CA ALA A 458 28.35 21.77 14.93
C ALA A 458 27.61 22.58 13.85
N ALA A 459 27.96 22.39 12.58
CA ALA A 459 27.27 23.00 11.44
C ALA A 459 25.81 22.54 11.35
N ALA A 460 25.54 21.23 11.51
CA ALA A 460 24.18 20.70 11.53
C ALA A 460 23.34 21.33 12.66
N GLN A 461 23.91 21.46 13.87
CA GLN A 461 23.25 22.13 14.99
C GLN A 461 22.95 23.60 14.69
N ALA A 462 23.91 24.35 14.12
CA ALA A 462 23.73 25.75 13.76
C ALA A 462 22.64 25.95 12.69
N LEU A 463 22.52 25.00 11.75
CA LEU A 463 21.50 24.97 10.71
C LEU A 463 20.13 24.45 11.17
N GLY A 464 20.02 24.03 12.44
CA GLY A 464 18.80 23.43 13.00
C GLY A 464 18.47 22.05 12.42
N ILE A 465 19.46 21.34 11.92
CA ILE A 465 19.33 20.01 11.32
C ILE A 465 19.40 18.96 12.43
N VAL A 466 18.41 18.06 12.44
CA VAL A 466 18.37 16.96 13.41
C VAL A 466 19.29 15.85 12.96
N VAL A 467 20.32 15.59 13.76
CA VAL A 467 21.26 14.46 13.59
C VAL A 467 20.83 13.32 14.50
N THR A 468 20.80 12.09 13.97
CA THR A 468 20.53 10.87 14.74
C THR A 468 21.66 9.87 14.56
N ASP A 469 21.66 8.81 15.37
CA ASP A 469 22.55 7.66 15.20
C ASP A 469 22.19 6.82 13.96
#